data_AF-A0AA44UUS5-F1
#
_entry.id   AF-A0AA44UUS5-F1
#
_cell.length_a   1.000
_cell.length_b   1.000
_cell.length_c   1.000
_cell.angle_alpha   90.00
_cell.angle_beta   90.00
_cell.angle_gamma   90.00
#
_symmetry.space_group_name_H-M   'P 1'
#
loop_
_entity.id
_entity.type
_entity.pdbx_description
1 polymer ?
#
loop_
_entity_poly.entity_id
_entity_poly.type
_entity_poly.pdbx_seq_one_letter_code
_entity_poly.pdbx_strand_id
1 'polypeptide(L)' 'MPAPDPASAHAAPLVERLAQILDPVAFDDRAEPRTLGALWDQTCRRMTAQQHAARAIAAGWVPTSETAP' A
#
# COMPACT_ATOMS: atom_id res chain seq x y z
N MET A 1 -25.00 -10.60 -10.24
CA MET A 1 -23.80 -9.97 -9.65
C MET A 1 -22.96 -9.46 -10.81
N PRO A 2 -22.72 -8.15 -10.97
CA PRO A 2 -21.77 -7.67 -11.96
C PRO A 2 -20.37 -8.22 -11.62
N ALA A 3 -19.62 -8.62 -12.64
CA ALA A 3 -18.23 -9.04 -12.47
C ALA A 3 -17.40 -7.86 -11.92
N PRO A 4 -16.47 -8.10 -10.97
CA PRO A 4 -15.58 -7.04 -10.51
C PRO A 4 -14.78 -6.48 -11.70
N ASP A 5 -14.68 -5.17 -11.77
CA ASP A 5 -13.90 -4.48 -12.79
C ASP A 5 -12.44 -4.98 -12.74
N PRO A 6 -11.87 -5.49 -13.84
CA PRO A 6 -10.47 -5.94 -13.86
C PRO A 6 -9.50 -4.82 -13.48
N ALA A 7 -9.80 -3.54 -13.77
CA ALA A 7 -9.00 -2.40 -13.31
C ALA A 7 -9.00 -2.28 -11.77
N SER A 8 -10.12 -2.63 -11.12
CA SER A 8 -10.25 -2.68 -9.66
C SER A 8 -9.47 -3.85 -9.05
N ALA A 9 -9.43 -5.00 -9.75
CA ALA A 9 -8.63 -6.15 -9.33
C ALA A 9 -7.11 -5.90 -9.39
N HIS A 10 -6.65 -5.06 -10.32
CA HIS A 10 -5.25 -4.63 -10.42
C HIS A 10 -4.89 -3.45 -9.50
N ALA A 11 -5.89 -2.70 -9.00
CA ALA A 11 -5.66 -1.56 -8.11
C ALA A 11 -5.16 -1.99 -6.72
N ALA A 12 -5.73 -3.06 -6.15
CA ALA A 12 -5.32 -3.56 -4.83
C ALA A 12 -3.82 -3.93 -4.72
N PRO A 13 -3.24 -4.76 -5.61
CA PRO A 13 -1.81 -5.10 -5.55
C PRO A 13 -0.90 -3.90 -5.83
N LEU A 14 -1.33 -2.93 -6.65
CA LEU A 14 -0.56 -1.71 -6.88
C LEU A 14 -0.56 -0.79 -5.65
N VAL A 15 -1.73 -0.61 -5.01
CA VAL A 15 -1.85 0.16 -3.76
C VAL A 15 -0.97 -0.43 -2.67
N GLU A 16 -0.98 -1.76 -2.51
CA GLU A 16 -0.16 -2.44 -1.52
C GLU A 16 1.34 -2.24 -1.78
N ARG A 17 1.77 -2.42 -3.04
CA ARG A 17 3.17 -2.22 -3.42
C ARG A 17 3.64 -0.79 -3.15
N LEU A 18 2.80 0.21 -3.44
CA LEU A 18 3.11 1.60 -3.15
C LEU A 18 3.11 1.91 -1.66
N ALA A 19 2.19 1.33 -0.89
CA ALA A 19 2.17 1.46 0.55
C ALA A 19 3.45 0.90 1.19
N GLN A 20 3.95 -0.23 0.69
CA GLN A 20 5.24 -0.81 1.10
C GLN A 20 6.43 0.11 0.80
N ILE A 21 6.41 0.83 -0.34
CA ILE A 21 7.45 1.82 -0.68
C ILE A 21 7.37 3.05 0.24
N LEU A 22 6.15 3.51 0.55
CA LEU A 22 5.92 4.68 1.42
C LEU A 22 6.34 4.41 2.86
N ASP A 23 6.11 3.21 3.37
CA ASP A 23 6.45 2.86 4.75
C ASP A 23 6.94 1.40 4.86
N PRO A 24 8.19 1.10 4.48
CA PRO A 24 8.70 -0.27 4.49
C PRO A 24 8.76 -0.88 5.90
N VAL A 25 8.92 -0.05 6.93
CA VAL A 25 8.97 -0.50 8.34
C VAL A 25 7.61 -1.01 8.79
N ALA A 26 6.53 -0.34 8.38
CA ALA A 26 5.18 -0.79 8.72
C ALA A 26 4.90 -2.18 8.13
N PHE A 27 5.41 -2.49 6.94
CA PHE A 27 5.23 -3.77 6.24
C PHE A 27 6.33 -4.80 6.53
N ASP A 28 7.28 -4.51 7.43
CA ASP A 28 8.26 -5.51 7.85
C ASP A 28 7.62 -6.51 8.82
N ASP A 29 7.22 -7.67 8.30
CA ASP A 29 6.66 -8.77 9.09
C ASP A 29 7.69 -9.44 10.01
N ARG A 30 8.99 -9.14 9.85
CA ARG A 30 10.04 -9.62 10.77
C ARG A 30 10.14 -8.77 12.03
N ALA A 31 9.63 -7.54 11.97
CA ALA A 31 9.53 -6.67 13.13
C ALA A 31 8.35 -7.12 14.00
N GLU A 32 8.57 -8.10 14.87
CA GLU A 32 7.53 -8.58 15.77
C GLU A 32 7.23 -7.52 16.86
N PRO A 33 6.02 -6.94 16.91
CA PRO A 33 5.70 -5.89 17.86
C PRO A 33 5.67 -6.45 19.28
N ARG A 34 6.56 -5.94 20.13
CA ARG A 34 6.73 -6.42 21.52
C ARG A 34 5.65 -5.94 22.49
N THR A 35 4.80 -5.00 22.07
CA THR A 35 3.75 -4.40 22.90
C THR A 35 2.49 -4.17 22.08
N LEU A 36 1.33 -4.09 22.75
CA LEU A 36 0.07 -3.71 22.10
C LEU A 36 0.14 -2.33 21.44
N GLY A 37 0.86 -1.38 22.05
CA GLY A 37 1.11 -0.06 21.46
C GLY A 37 1.89 -0.16 20.15
N ALA A 38 2.95 -0.97 20.10
CA ALA A 38 3.72 -1.18 18.89
C ALA A 38 2.89 -1.86 17.78
N LEU A 39 2.02 -2.81 18.13
CA LEU A 39 1.10 -3.44 17.18
C LEU A 39 0.07 -2.45 16.63
N TRP A 40 -0.48 -1.60 17.51
CA TRP A 40 -1.42 -0.54 17.14
C TRP A 40 -0.76 0.44 16.17
N ASP A 41 0.43 0.94 16.52
CA ASP A 41 1.18 1.87 15.70
C ASP A 41 1.52 1.27 14.32
N GLN A 42 1.97 0.01 14.28
CA GLN A 42 2.25 -0.69 13.02
C GLN A 42 0.99 -0.78 12.14
N THR A 43 -0.16 -1.12 12.74
CA THR A 43 -1.44 -1.22 12.02
C THR A 43 -1.89 0.13 11.47
N CYS A 44 -1.84 1.19 12.29
CA CYS A 44 -2.18 2.54 11.86
C CYS A 44 -1.29 3.00 10.70
N ARG A 45 0.03 2.76 10.79
CA ARG A 45 0.97 3.11 9.73
C ARG A 45 0.68 2.38 8.41
N ARG A 46 0.39 1.07 8.46
CA ARG A 46 -0.03 0.29 7.28
C ARG A 46 -1.27 0.90 6.62
N MET A 47 -2.31 1.19 7.41
CA MET A 47 -3.55 1.80 6.89
C MET A 47 -3.30 3.17 6.26
N THR A 48 -2.52 4.02 6.93
CA THR A 48 -2.17 5.35 6.43
C THR A 48 -1.40 5.26 5.11
N ALA A 49 -0.39 4.39 5.02
CA ALA A 49 0.38 4.19 3.80
C ALA A 49 -0.50 3.72 2.62
N GLN A 50 -1.43 2.79 2.86
CA GLN A 50 -2.40 2.34 1.86
C GLN A 50 -3.33 3.47 1.39
N GLN A 51 -3.83 4.30 2.32
CA GLN A 51 -4.67 5.44 1.96
C GLN A 51 -3.93 6.48 1.11
N HIS A 52 -2.67 6.76 1.45
CA HIS A 52 -1.84 7.68 0.66
C HIS A 52 -1.54 7.10 -0.73
N ALA A 53 -1.21 5.82 -0.83
CA ALA A 53 -1.01 5.14 -2.11
C ALA A 53 -2.26 5.19 -2.99
N ALA A 54 -3.43 4.86 -2.44
CA ALA A 54 -4.70 4.92 -3.16
C ALA A 54 -5.02 6.35 -3.65
N ARG A 55 -4.77 7.37 -2.80
CA ARG A 55 -4.95 8.78 -3.19
C ARG A 55 -3.99 9.20 -4.30
N ALA A 56 -2.74 8.75 -4.27
CA ALA A 56 -1.77 9.05 -5.31
C ALA A 56 -2.22 8.47 -6.67
N ILE A 57 -2.66 7.21 -6.70
CA ILE A 57 -3.20 6.58 -7.91
C ILE A 57 -4.44 7.32 -8.41
N ALA A 58 -5.38 7.66 -7.51
CA ALA A 58 -6.57 8.42 -7.85
C ALA A 58 -6.26 9.84 -8.39
N ALA A 59 -5.15 10.43 -7.96
CA ALA A 59 -4.64 11.70 -8.47
C ALA A 59 -3.89 11.57 -9.81
N GLY A 60 -3.81 10.36 -10.40
CA GLY A 60 -3.15 10.11 -11.66
C GLY A 60 -1.64 9.87 -11.54
N TRP A 61 -1.12 9.59 -10.34
CA TRP A 61 0.25 9.15 -10.20
C TRP A 61 0.42 7.77 -10.85
N VAL A 62 1.40 7.65 -11.75
CA VAL A 62 1.76 6.41 -12.43
C VAL A 62 3.19 6.06 -12.03
N PRO A 63 3.49 4.80 -11.66
CA PRO A 63 4.85 4.38 -11.34
C PRO A 63 5.78 4.59 -12.54
N THR A 64 6.87 5.34 -12.36
CA THR A 64 7.89 5.62 -13.38
C THR A 64 8.71 4.41 -13.82
N SER A 65 8.32 3.18 -13.45
CA SER A 65 9.10 1.96 -13.74
C SER A 65 8.94 1.42 -15.16
N GLU A 66 8.29 2.14 -16.07
CA GLU A 66 8.17 1.76 -17.49
C GLU A 66 8.70 2.89 -18.40
N THR A 67 9.94 3.28 -18.17
CA THR A 67 10.74 4.01 -19.17
C THR A 67 12.20 3.54 -19.06
N ALA A 68 12.42 2.26 -19.31
CA ALA A 68 13.72 1.80 -19.77
C ALA A 68 13.71 1.85 -21.31
N PRO A 69 14.76 2.39 -21.96
CA PRO A 69 14.84 2.51 -23.41
C PRO A 69 14.88 1.15 -24.13
#